data_AF-A0A6N6Q9F9-F1
#
_entry.id   AF-A0A6N6Q9F9-F1
#
_cell.length_a   1.000
_cell.length_b   1.000
_cell.length_c   1.000
_cell.angle_alpha   90.00
_cell.angle_beta   90.00
_cell.angle_gamma   90.00
#
_symmetry.space_group_name_H-M   'P 1'
#
loop_
_entity.id
_entity.type
_entity.pdbx_description
1 polymer ?
#
loop_
_entity_poly.entity_id
_entity_poly.type
_entity_poly.pdbx_seq_one_letter_code
_entity_poly.pdbx_strand_id
1 'polypeptide(L)'
;MALAGLTSQAGIFTFTATLTGAQSTPPNASTASGNVSAVYDSTQNEFAVSGSYSGLQTSATAAHVHLGAVGVAGAVQVPLVVVGGTSGVVLAGPVSLTGQQITDLMAGDWYVNIHDSVFPGGEIRGQLLLTSVPEPETYAAFAGVGLLGFAAWRRFRA
;
A
#
# COMPACT_ATOMS: atom_id res chain seq x y z
N MET A 1 26.45 -11.62 14.61
CA MET A 1 25.03 -11.25 14.47
C MET A 1 24.61 -11.70 13.08
N ALA A 2 23.69 -12.65 12.99
CA ALA A 2 23.34 -13.29 11.72
C ALA A 2 22.50 -12.31 10.88
N LEU A 3 23.00 -11.95 9.68
CA LEU A 3 22.16 -11.40 8.63
C LEU A 3 21.19 -12.51 8.21
N ALA A 4 19.93 -12.38 8.59
CA ALA A 4 18.87 -13.13 7.94
C ALA A 4 18.81 -12.64 6.48
N GLY A 5 19.37 -13.42 5.57
CA GLY A 5 19.20 -13.20 4.14
C GLY A 5 17.72 -13.35 3.82
N LEU A 6 17.06 -12.23 3.55
CA LEU A 6 15.75 -12.25 2.90
C LEU A 6 15.97 -12.88 1.53
N THR A 7 15.50 -14.10 1.37
CA THR A 7 15.38 -14.73 0.05
C THR A 7 14.60 -13.77 -0.84
N SER A 8 15.14 -13.45 -2.02
CA SER A 8 14.44 -12.69 -3.05
C SER A 8 13.11 -13.40 -3.37
N GLN A 9 12.02 -12.93 -2.77
CA GLN A 9 10.69 -13.34 -3.16
C GLN A 9 10.30 -12.45 -4.33
N ALA A 10 10.49 -12.97 -5.55
CA ALA A 10 9.90 -12.35 -6.73
C ALA A 10 8.38 -12.40 -6.56
N GLY A 11 7.73 -11.24 -6.47
CA GLY A 11 6.33 -11.18 -6.14
C GLY A 11 5.72 -9.80 -6.30
N ILE A 12 4.40 -9.78 -6.15
CA ILE A 12 3.58 -8.58 -6.08
C ILE A 12 3.40 -8.24 -4.60
N PHE A 13 3.92 -7.10 -4.18
CA PHE A 13 3.77 -6.59 -2.82
C PHE A 13 2.71 -5.51 -2.80
N THR A 14 1.65 -5.71 -2.01
CA THR A 14 0.56 -4.73 -1.85
C THR A 14 0.71 -3.98 -0.55
N PHE A 15 0.60 -2.67 -0.61
CA PHE A 15 0.64 -1.74 0.52
C PHE A 15 -0.67 -1.00 0.61
N THR A 16 -1.09 -0.65 1.82
CA THR A 16 -2.26 0.19 2.02
C THR A 16 -1.97 1.32 3.01
N ALA A 17 -2.69 2.43 2.84
CA ALA A 17 -2.67 3.58 3.74
C ALA A 17 -4.10 4.08 3.95
N THR A 18 -4.46 4.32 5.21
CA THR A 18 -5.62 5.14 5.57
C THR A 18 -5.14 6.54 5.89
N LEU A 19 -5.68 7.55 5.22
CA LEU A 19 -5.28 8.93 5.33
C LEU A 19 -6.17 9.68 6.31
N THR A 20 -5.59 10.37 7.28
CA THR A 20 -6.33 11.25 8.22
C THR A 20 -5.52 12.48 8.60
N GLY A 21 -6.19 13.54 9.08
CA GLY A 21 -5.52 14.74 9.61
C GLY A 21 -4.69 14.48 10.87
N ALA A 22 -5.11 13.51 11.69
CA ALA A 22 -4.39 13.11 12.90
C ALA A 22 -3.01 12.48 12.62
N GLN A 23 -2.80 11.98 11.41
CA GLN A 23 -1.52 11.38 10.99
C GLN A 23 -0.57 12.37 10.33
N SER A 24 -1.01 13.60 10.05
CA SER A 24 -0.18 14.67 9.49
C SER A 24 0.92 15.11 10.47
N THR A 25 1.92 15.84 10.00
CA THR A 25 3.04 16.29 10.83
C THR A 25 3.26 17.80 10.64
N PRO A 26 2.82 18.65 11.58
CA PRO A 26 2.08 18.31 12.81
C PRO A 26 0.65 17.78 12.54
N PRO A 27 0.05 17.01 13.46
CA PRO A 27 -1.35 16.60 13.36
C PRO A 27 -2.29 17.80 13.27
N ASN A 28 -3.37 17.66 12.50
CA ASN A 28 -4.39 18.70 12.35
C ASN A 28 -5.80 18.16 12.64
N ALA A 29 -6.77 19.07 12.71
CA ALA A 29 -8.16 18.76 13.06
C ALA A 29 -9.07 18.44 11.86
N SER A 30 -8.50 18.23 10.66
CA SER A 30 -9.31 17.89 9.49
C SER A 30 -10.06 16.58 9.70
N THR A 31 -11.34 16.60 9.35
CA THR A 31 -12.19 15.40 9.32
C THR A 31 -12.16 14.70 7.96
N ALA A 32 -11.34 15.20 7.02
CA ALA A 32 -11.14 14.57 5.74
C ALA A 32 -10.51 13.18 5.92
N SER A 33 -10.75 12.31 4.94
CA SER A 33 -10.23 10.95 4.97
C SER A 33 -9.89 10.46 3.57
N GLY A 34 -9.08 9.41 3.50
CA GLY A 34 -8.80 8.72 2.24
C GLY A 34 -8.26 7.31 2.45
N ASN A 35 -8.27 6.55 1.38
CA ASN A 35 -7.73 5.20 1.33
C ASN A 35 -6.90 5.05 0.06
N VAL A 36 -5.67 4.58 0.23
CA VAL A 36 -4.72 4.40 -0.87
C VAL A 36 -4.17 2.98 -0.83
N SER A 37 -4.06 2.38 -2.00
CA SER A 37 -3.33 1.14 -2.24
C SER A 37 -2.13 1.43 -3.13
N ALA A 38 -1.02 0.75 -2.86
CA ALA A 38 0.13 0.74 -3.73
C ALA A 38 0.57 -0.69 -4.00
N VAL A 39 1.09 -0.93 -5.20
CA VAL A 39 1.58 -2.23 -5.63
C VAL A 39 3.01 -2.07 -6.10
N TYR A 40 3.90 -2.94 -5.63
CA TYR A 40 5.26 -3.08 -6.13
C TYR A 40 5.46 -4.46 -6.73
N ASP A 41 5.74 -4.52 -8.03
CA ASP A 41 6.19 -5.74 -8.71
C ASP A 41 7.72 -5.76 -8.69
N SER A 42 8.30 -6.66 -7.89
CA SER A 42 9.76 -6.80 -7.79
C SER A 42 10.41 -7.44 -9.01
N THR A 43 9.63 -8.13 -9.85
CA THR A 43 10.10 -8.78 -11.09
C THR A 43 10.26 -7.76 -12.20
N GLN A 44 9.28 -6.86 -12.33
CA GLN A 44 9.30 -5.77 -13.33
C GLN A 44 9.98 -4.51 -12.81
N ASN A 45 10.23 -4.43 -11.50
CA ASN A 45 10.62 -3.21 -10.79
C ASN A 45 9.66 -2.05 -11.10
N GLU A 46 8.36 -2.29 -10.89
CA GLU A 46 7.30 -1.34 -11.16
C GLU A 46 6.49 -1.05 -9.89
N PHE A 47 6.40 0.23 -9.53
CA PHE A 47 5.59 0.73 -8.44
C PHE A 47 4.41 1.53 -8.98
N ALA A 48 3.20 1.22 -8.53
CA ALA A 48 1.98 1.94 -8.87
C ALA A 48 1.16 2.24 -7.62
N VAL A 49 0.47 3.38 -7.63
CA VAL A 49 -0.35 3.86 -6.51
C VAL A 49 -1.70 4.28 -7.04
N SER A 50 -2.77 3.93 -6.32
CA SER A 50 -4.09 4.48 -6.57
C SER A 50 -4.91 4.56 -5.28
N GLY A 51 -5.80 5.53 -5.20
CA GLY A 51 -6.67 5.68 -4.04
C GLY A 51 -7.70 6.77 -4.20
N SER A 52 -8.53 6.93 -3.18
CA SER A 52 -9.56 7.96 -3.12
C SER A 52 -9.46 8.75 -1.82
N TYR A 53 -10.00 9.96 -1.86
CA TYR A 53 -10.10 10.84 -0.71
C TYR A 53 -11.42 11.61 -0.75
N SER A 54 -11.85 12.08 0.41
CA SER A 54 -13.07 12.86 0.55
C SER A 54 -13.01 13.83 1.73
N GLY A 55 -13.80 14.90 1.62
CA GLY A 55 -14.01 15.85 2.70
C GLY A 55 -12.86 16.80 2.99
N LEU A 56 -11.93 17.01 2.04
CA LEU A 56 -10.89 18.05 2.18
C LEU A 56 -11.53 19.42 2.35
N GLN A 57 -10.86 20.31 3.07
CA GLN A 57 -11.37 21.64 3.37
C GLN A 57 -11.46 22.52 2.11
N THR A 58 -10.47 22.43 1.23
CA THR A 58 -10.48 23.03 -0.11
C THR A 58 -10.11 22.01 -1.18
N SER A 59 -10.19 22.39 -2.45
CA SER A 59 -9.80 21.49 -3.53
C SER A 59 -8.35 21.05 -3.39
N ALA A 60 -8.09 19.76 -3.55
CA ALA A 60 -6.75 19.21 -3.52
C ALA A 60 -5.86 19.93 -4.56
N THR A 61 -4.69 20.38 -4.11
CA THR A 61 -3.70 21.11 -4.94
C THR A 61 -2.54 20.22 -5.35
N ALA A 62 -2.19 19.23 -4.53
CA ALA A 62 -1.16 18.24 -4.80
C ALA A 62 -1.36 16.97 -3.98
N ALA A 63 -0.74 15.88 -4.41
CA ALA A 63 -0.62 14.66 -3.63
C ALA A 63 0.73 13.99 -3.94
N HIS A 64 1.34 13.36 -2.94
CA HIS A 64 2.66 12.77 -3.05
C HIS A 64 2.81 11.52 -2.20
N VAL A 65 3.69 10.62 -2.63
CA VAL A 65 4.35 9.64 -1.76
C VAL A 65 5.67 10.26 -1.28
N HIS A 66 5.89 10.24 0.02
CA HIS A 66 7.08 10.75 0.69
C HIS A 66 7.84 9.64 1.41
N LEU A 67 9.12 9.90 1.67
CA LEU A 67 9.96 9.13 2.59
C LEU A 67 9.93 9.79 3.98
N GLY A 68 9.50 9.06 4.99
CA GLY A 68 9.54 9.42 6.40
C GLY A 68 8.77 8.41 7.27
N ALA A 69 9.37 8.04 8.40
CA ALA A 69 8.72 7.21 9.41
C ALA A 69 7.47 7.91 9.98
N VAL A 70 6.66 7.16 10.74
CA VAL A 70 5.45 7.70 11.39
C VAL A 70 5.79 8.94 12.23
N GLY A 71 5.13 10.06 11.94
CA GLY A 71 5.32 11.33 12.65
C GLY A 71 6.53 12.14 12.19
N VAL A 72 7.24 11.72 11.14
CA VAL A 72 8.39 12.42 10.57
C VAL A 72 8.07 12.83 9.13
N ALA A 73 8.17 14.12 8.85
CA ALA A 73 8.07 14.64 7.48
C ALA A 73 9.38 14.39 6.72
N GLY A 74 9.29 14.14 5.41
CA GLY A 74 10.49 14.02 4.58
C GLY A 74 10.25 14.21 3.09
N ALA A 75 11.24 13.84 2.29
CA ALA A 75 11.31 14.20 0.87
C ALA A 75 10.27 13.45 0.02
N VAL A 76 9.82 14.11 -1.06
CA VAL A 76 8.95 13.49 -2.07
C VAL A 76 9.71 12.39 -2.81
N GLN A 77 9.08 11.23 -2.95
CA GLN A 77 9.58 10.10 -3.74
C GLN A 77 8.81 9.94 -5.04
N VAL A 78 7.48 10.08 -5.00
CA VAL A 78 6.60 9.92 -6.17
C VAL A 78 5.50 10.98 -6.16
N PRO A 79 5.44 11.88 -7.16
CA PRO A 79 4.27 12.76 -7.35
C PRO A 79 3.04 11.96 -7.79
N LEU A 80 1.88 12.30 -7.26
CA LEU A 80 0.61 11.70 -7.63
C LEU A 80 -0.23 12.68 -8.46
N VAL A 81 -0.91 12.15 -9.48
CA VAL A 81 -1.95 12.88 -10.20
C VAL A 81 -3.19 12.94 -9.32
N VAL A 82 -3.76 14.13 -9.19
CA VAL A 82 -5.03 14.36 -8.48
C VAL A 82 -6.14 14.55 -9.52
N VAL A 83 -7.24 13.81 -9.37
CA VAL A 83 -8.46 14.01 -10.18
C VAL A 83 -9.63 14.23 -9.23
N GLY A 84 -10.13 15.46 -9.18
CA GLY A 84 -11.24 15.85 -8.30
C GLY A 84 -11.04 17.21 -7.66
N GLY A 85 -11.86 17.51 -6.66
CA GLY A 85 -11.80 18.74 -5.86
C GLY A 85 -11.55 18.39 -4.40
N THR A 86 -12.52 18.69 -3.54
CA THR A 86 -12.51 18.29 -2.11
C THR A 86 -12.69 16.79 -1.89
N SER A 87 -13.16 16.09 -2.92
CA SER A 87 -13.19 14.63 -3.02
C SER A 87 -12.72 14.22 -4.41
N GLY A 88 -12.05 13.08 -4.49
CA GLY A 88 -11.43 12.66 -5.74
C GLY A 88 -10.61 11.39 -5.60
N VAL A 89 -9.78 11.17 -6.62
CA VAL A 89 -8.82 10.07 -6.68
C VAL A 89 -7.41 10.58 -6.86
N VAL A 90 -6.46 9.80 -6.37
CA VAL A 90 -5.04 9.99 -6.59
C VAL A 90 -4.47 8.76 -7.29
N LEU A 91 -3.52 8.95 -8.20
CA LEU A 91 -2.88 7.85 -8.89
C LEU A 91 -1.48 8.21 -9.39
N ALA A 92 -0.61 7.21 -9.48
CA ALA A 92 0.66 7.28 -10.18
C ALA A 92 1.10 5.89 -10.64
N GLY A 93 2.05 5.87 -11.56
CA GLY A 93 2.72 4.66 -12.00
C GLY A 93 2.22 4.07 -13.32
N PRO A 94 2.90 3.01 -13.81
CA PRO A 94 4.08 2.40 -13.18
C PRO A 94 5.33 3.31 -13.21
N VAL A 95 6.11 3.30 -12.13
CA VAL A 95 7.42 3.95 -12.04
C VAL A 95 8.46 2.98 -11.49
N SER A 96 9.69 3.05 -11.98
CA SER A 96 10.78 2.23 -11.46
C SER A 96 11.38 2.83 -10.20
N LEU A 97 11.71 1.96 -9.24
CA LEU A 97 12.33 2.35 -7.98
C LEU A 97 13.83 2.04 -7.99
N THR A 98 14.60 2.86 -7.28
CA THR A 98 15.99 2.55 -6.96
C THR A 98 16.08 1.52 -5.82
N GLY A 99 17.23 0.86 -5.66
CA GLY A 99 17.44 -0.10 -4.57
C GLY A 99 17.19 0.48 -3.17
N GLN A 100 17.57 1.74 -2.95
CA GLN A 100 17.29 2.43 -1.68
C GLN A 100 15.80 2.67 -1.47
N GLN A 101 15.09 3.15 -2.50
CA GLN A 101 13.65 3.39 -2.44
C GLN A 101 12.86 2.10 -2.16
N ILE A 102 13.29 0.96 -2.74
CA ILE A 102 12.70 -0.35 -2.45
C ILE A 102 12.93 -0.70 -0.98
N THR A 103 14.16 -0.52 -0.47
CA THR A 103 14.49 -0.78 0.93
C THR A 103 13.61 0.04 1.88
N ASP A 104 13.47 1.33 1.60
CA ASP A 104 12.66 2.25 2.42
C ASP A 104 11.15 1.93 2.35
N LEU A 105 10.65 1.56 1.16
CA LEU A 105 9.26 1.12 0.99
C LEU A 105 8.99 -0.16 1.78
N MET A 106 9.87 -1.16 1.69
CA MET A 106 9.74 -2.42 2.43
C MET A 106 9.87 -2.24 3.94
N ALA A 107 10.60 -1.21 4.40
CA ALA A 107 10.70 -0.84 5.81
C ALA A 107 9.41 -0.18 6.35
N GLY A 108 8.48 0.19 5.47
CA GLY A 108 7.26 0.91 5.83
C GLY A 108 7.52 2.39 6.11
N ASP A 109 8.63 2.94 5.62
CA ASP A 109 9.01 4.35 5.83
C ASP A 109 8.40 5.29 4.78
N TRP A 110 7.48 4.81 3.94
CA TRP A 110 6.79 5.64 2.95
C TRP A 110 5.38 6.00 3.39
N TYR A 111 4.96 7.24 3.12
CA TYR A 111 3.60 7.69 3.41
C TYR A 111 3.03 8.47 2.24
N VAL A 112 1.70 8.44 2.11
CA VAL A 112 0.96 9.27 1.17
C VAL A 112 0.46 10.51 1.89
N ASN A 113 0.53 11.66 1.22
CA ASN A 113 0.05 12.92 1.74
C ASN A 113 -0.73 13.68 0.64
N ILE A 114 -1.87 14.26 1.01
CA ILE A 114 -2.70 15.09 0.12
C ILE A 114 -2.76 16.50 0.69
N HIS A 115 -2.52 17.47 -0.18
CA HIS A 115 -2.39 18.89 0.15
C HIS A 115 -3.56 19.66 -0.46
N ASP A 116 -3.92 20.74 0.19
CA ASP A 116 -4.85 21.73 -0.33
C ASP A 116 -4.31 23.14 -0.05
N SER A 117 -5.10 24.17 -0.31
CA SER A 117 -4.68 25.56 -0.07
C SER A 117 -4.63 25.98 1.40
N VAL A 118 -5.34 25.28 2.29
CA VAL A 118 -5.38 25.56 3.73
C VAL A 118 -4.25 24.83 4.47
N PHE A 119 -3.94 23.62 4.01
CA PHE A 119 -2.93 22.72 4.53
C PHE A 119 -1.85 22.46 3.47
N PRO A 120 -1.00 23.45 3.16
CA PRO A 120 0.07 23.27 2.16
C PRO A 120 1.10 22.21 2.59
N GLY A 121 1.28 22.00 3.90
CA GLY A 121 2.10 20.90 4.45
C GLY A 121 1.42 19.53 4.44
N GLY A 122 0.16 19.44 3.99
CA GLY A 122 -0.63 18.22 3.94
C GLY A 122 -1.85 18.25 4.87
N GLU A 123 -3.04 18.12 4.29
CA GLU A 123 -4.29 18.01 5.05
C GLU A 123 -4.43 16.62 5.65
N ILE A 124 -4.23 15.56 4.86
CA ILE A 124 -4.34 14.17 5.30
C ILE A 124 -3.10 13.36 4.93
N ARG A 125 -2.64 12.51 5.84
CA ARG A 125 -1.45 11.65 5.71
C ARG A 125 -1.76 10.22 6.13
N GLY A 126 -1.06 9.24 5.56
CA GLY A 126 -1.10 7.85 6.04
C GLY A 126 0.09 7.03 5.54
N GLN A 127 0.61 6.17 6.42
CA GLN A 127 1.76 5.31 6.11
C GLN A 127 1.36 4.19 5.16
N LEU A 128 2.18 3.91 4.14
CA LEU A 128 2.05 2.74 3.28
C LEU A 128 2.60 1.53 4.01
N LEU A 129 1.71 0.68 4.51
CA LEU A 129 2.06 -0.53 5.24
C LEU A 129 1.81 -1.76 4.37
N LEU A 130 2.77 -2.68 4.38
CA LEU A 130 2.67 -3.94 3.66
C LEU A 130 1.46 -4.73 4.19
N THR A 131 0.55 -5.08 3.29
CA THR A 131 -0.49 -6.05 3.58
C THR A 131 0.05 -7.43 3.29
N SER A 132 0.07 -8.32 4.29
CA SER A 132 0.42 -9.71 4.07
C SER A 132 -0.61 -10.31 3.11
N VAL A 133 -0.20 -10.64 1.88
CA VAL A 133 -0.99 -11.49 1.01
C VAL A 133 -1.05 -12.86 1.71
N PRO A 134 -2.23 -13.40 2.07
CA PRO A 134 -2.31 -14.78 2.50
C PRO A 134 -1.93 -15.63 1.29
N GLU A 135 -0.76 -16.28 1.36
CA GLU A 135 -0.39 -17.25 0.32
C GLU A 135 -1.51 -18.31 0.20
N PRO A 136 -1.80 -18.81 -1.00
CA PRO A 136 -2.88 -19.77 -1.25
C PRO A 136 -2.71 -21.13 -0.54
N GLU A 137 -1.69 -21.30 0.31
CA GLU A 137 -1.51 -22.47 1.17
C GLU A 137 -2.71 -22.71 2.10
N THR A 138 -3.48 -21.68 2.42
CA THR A 138 -4.75 -21.83 3.17
C THR A 138 -5.82 -22.58 2.35
N TYR A 139 -5.80 -22.53 1.02
CA TYR A 139 -6.71 -23.33 0.18
C TYR A 139 -6.20 -24.75 -0.05
N ALA A 140 -4.89 -24.98 -0.03
CA ALA A 140 -4.30 -26.33 -0.10
C ALA A 140 -4.60 -27.15 1.18
N ALA A 141 -4.67 -26.49 2.34
CA ALA A 141 -5.05 -27.12 3.61
C ALA A 141 -6.49 -27.66 3.63
N PHE A 142 -7.40 -27.10 2.82
CA PHE A 142 -8.77 -27.64 2.65
C PHE A 142 -8.91 -28.58 1.45
N ALA A 143 -8.03 -28.53 0.45
CA ALA A 143 -8.00 -29.49 -0.66
C ALA A 143 -7.41 -30.86 -0.27
N GLY A 144 -6.54 -30.90 0.75
CA GLY A 144 -5.86 -32.13 1.21
C GLY A 144 -6.75 -33.18 1.90
N VAL A 145 -7.99 -32.84 2.29
CA VAL A 145 -8.91 -33.80 2.93
C VAL A 145 -9.74 -34.59 1.90
N GLY A 146 -9.71 -34.21 0.61
CA GLY A 146 -10.56 -34.79 -0.44
C GLY A 146 -10.02 -36.04 -1.16
N LEU A 147 -8.75 -36.44 -0.96
CA LEU A 147 -8.11 -37.50 -1.77
C LEU A 147 -7.98 -38.87 -1.09
N LEU A 148 -8.48 -39.06 0.14
CA LEU A 148 -8.49 -40.38 0.80
C LEU A 148 -9.81 -41.17 0.62
N GLY A 149 -10.82 -40.59 -0.04
CA GLY A 149 -12.16 -41.20 -0.16
C GLY A 149 -12.42 -42.10 -1.39
N PHE A 150 -11.63 -41.99 -2.47
CA PHE A 150 -12.00 -42.60 -3.76
C PHE A 150 -11.37 -43.98 -4.08
N ALA A 151 -10.46 -44.49 -3.25
CA ALA A 151 -9.82 -45.80 -3.50
C ALA A 151 -10.61 -47.00 -2.93
N ALA A 152 -11.61 -46.79 -2.07
CA ALA A 152 -12.32 -47.88 -1.38
C ALA A 152 -13.65 -48.33 -2.05
N TRP A 153 -14.12 -47.63 -3.10
CA TRP A 153 -15.46 -47.85 -3.70
C TRP A 153 -15.44 -48.60 -5.04
N ARG A 154 -14.57 -49.60 -5.24
CA ARG A 154 -14.64 -50.46 -6.45
C ARG A 154 -14.55 -51.97 -6.18
N ARG A 155 -14.81 -52.44 -4.96
CA ARG A 155 -14.72 -53.88 -4.65
C ARG A 155 -15.99 -54.59 -4.18
N PHE A 156 -17.15 -53.93 -4.18
CA PHE A 156 -18.40 -54.59 -3.78
C PHE A 156 -19.60 -54.15 -4.64
N ARG A 157 -19.67 -54.64 -5.88
CA ARG A 157 -20.95 -54.96 -6.58
C ARG A 157 -20.66 -56.09 -7.57
N ALA A 158 -20.89 -57.33 -7.10
CA ALA A 158 -21.24 -58.47 -7.93
C ALA A 158 -22.75 -58.45 -8.17
#